data_AF-A0A7C7D037-F1
#
_entry.id   AF-A0A7C7D037-F1
#
_cell.length_a   1.000
_cell.length_b   1.000
_cell.length_c   1.000
_cell.angle_alpha   90.00
_cell.angle_beta   90.00
_cell.angle_gamma   90.00
#
_symmetry.space_group_name_H-M   'P 1'
#
loop_
_entity.id
_entity.type
_entity.pdbx_description
1 polymer ?
#
loop_
_entity_poly.entity_id
_entity_poly.type
_entity_poly.pdbx_seq_one_letter_code
_entity_poly.pdbx_strand_id
1 'polypeptide(L)' 'MFCVPFACGSATIYRILKKYLSLAIELIPVELARNDNRPNEPFYKKLDMAVDDIAKCISSYELNEGYAIFAHSMVVVC' A
#
# COMPACT_ATOMS: atom_id res chain seq x y z
N MET A 1 2.38 -0.30 -10.36
CA MET A 1 2.18 0.88 -9.50
C MET A 1 1.69 0.41 -8.14
N PHE A 2 2.43 0.74 -7.07
CA PHE A 2 2.06 0.40 -5.70
C PHE A 2 1.15 1.48 -5.10
N CYS A 3 0.06 1.08 -4.46
CA CYS A 3 -0.85 2.02 -3.82
C CYS A 3 -0.86 1.82 -2.30
N VAL A 4 -0.40 2.82 -1.57
CA VAL A 4 -0.33 2.80 -0.10
C VAL A 4 -1.61 3.44 0.45
N PRO A 5 -2.49 2.66 1.12
CA PRO A 5 -3.75 3.16 1.68
C PRO A 5 -3.53 4.21 2.75
N PHE A 6 -4.49 5.14 2.81
CA PHE A 6 -4.57 6.12 3.89
C PHE A 6 -5.27 5.53 5.11
N ALA A 7 -4.84 5.96 6.30
CA ALA A 7 -5.47 5.81 7.63
C ALA A 7 -6.54 4.72 7.80
N CYS A 8 -6.20 3.54 8.35
CA CYS A 8 -7.14 2.41 8.58
C CYS A 8 -7.99 2.01 7.36
N GLY A 9 -7.69 2.54 6.17
CA GLY A 9 -8.47 2.33 4.96
C GLY A 9 -8.09 1.01 4.30
N SER A 10 -9.10 0.32 3.78
CA SER A 10 -8.86 -0.85 2.95
C SER A 10 -8.19 -0.43 1.64
N ALA A 11 -7.14 -1.15 1.23
CA ALA A 11 -6.48 -0.90 -0.05
C ALA A 11 -7.39 -1.13 -1.27
N THR A 12 -8.57 -1.72 -1.04
CA THR A 12 -9.72 -1.81 -1.95
C THR A 12 -10.12 -0.45 -2.54
N ILE A 13 -9.88 0.67 -1.84
CA ILE A 13 -10.23 2.01 -2.34
C ILE A 13 -9.54 2.33 -3.68
N TYR A 14 -8.35 1.77 -3.94
CA TYR A 14 -7.62 1.99 -5.18
C TYR A 14 -8.18 1.21 -6.37
N ARG A 15 -9.10 0.26 -6.15
CA ARG A 15 -9.78 -0.43 -7.27
C ARG A 15 -10.56 0.54 -8.16
N ILE A 16 -11.00 1.69 -7.62
CA ILE A 16 -11.66 2.71 -8.45
C ILE A 16 -10.72 3.32 -9.49
N LEU A 17 -9.42 3.43 -9.18
CA LEU A 17 -8.41 3.98 -10.09
C LEU A 17 -8.19 3.07 -11.29
N LYS A 18 -8.47 1.76 -11.16
CA LYS A 18 -8.37 0.80 -12.27
C LYS A 18 -9.27 1.17 -13.46
N LYS A 19 -10.34 1.95 -13.24
CA LYS A 19 -11.20 2.47 -14.32
C LYS A 19 -10.59 3.63 -15.10
N TYR A 20 -9.60 4.31 -14.53
CA TYR A 20 -9.00 5.52 -15.10
C TYR A 20 -7.54 5.30 -15.53
N LEU A 21 -6.94 4.18 -15.16
CA LEU A 21 -5.57 3.81 -15.50
C LEU A 21 -5.51 3.04 -16.82
N SER A 22 -4.41 3.23 -17.54
CA SER A 22 -4.08 2.41 -18.71
C SER A 22 -4.05 0.94 -18.34
N LEU A 23 -4.50 0.07 -19.27
CA LEU A 23 -4.42 -1.40 -19.11
C LEU A 23 -2.99 -1.90 -18.94
N ALA A 24 -1.98 -1.10 -19.33
CA ALA A 24 -0.58 -1.41 -19.14
C ALA A 24 -0.08 -1.17 -17.69
N ILE A 25 -0.88 -0.51 -16.84
CA ILE A 25 -0.48 -0.22 -15.46
C ILE A 25 -1.08 -1.27 -14.54
N GLU A 26 -0.23 -2.14 -14.00
CA GLU A 26 -0.63 -3.01 -12.91
C GLU A 26 -0.80 -2.22 -11.61
N LEU A 27 -1.90 -2.44 -10.92
CA LEU A 27 -2.28 -1.80 -9.67
C LEU A 27 -2.05 -2.78 -8.52
N ILE A 28 -1.06 -2.50 -7.67
CA ILE A 28 -0.66 -3.36 -6.56
C ILE A 28 -0.96 -2.63 -5.24
N PRO A 29 -2.12 -2.90 -4.61
CA PRO A 29 -2.42 -2.37 -3.28
C PRO A 29 -1.43 -2.90 -2.24
N VAL A 30 -0.87 -2.02 -1.40
CA VAL A 30 -0.02 -2.39 -0.27
C VAL A 30 -0.90 -2.53 0.97
N GLU A 31 -0.90 -3.71 1.57
CA GLU A 31 -1.70 -4.01 2.76
C GLU A 31 -0.90 -3.71 4.03
N LEU A 32 -1.30 -2.68 4.79
CA LEU A 32 -0.64 -2.29 6.05
C LEU A 32 -1.01 -3.22 7.22
N ALA A 33 -0.17 -3.27 8.25
CA ALA A 33 -0.47 -3.95 9.50
C ALA A 33 -1.78 -3.43 10.10
N ARG A 34 -2.52 -4.31 10.77
CA ARG A 34 -3.83 -4.01 11.40
C ARG A 34 -4.89 -3.53 10.42
N ASN A 35 -4.94 -4.13 9.23
CA ASN A 35 -6.04 -3.95 8.28
C ASN A 35 -6.89 -5.23 8.16
N ASP A 36 -7.89 -5.21 7.28
CA ASP A 36 -8.80 -6.35 7.05
C ASP A 36 -8.07 -7.67 6.74
N ASN A 37 -6.90 -7.60 6.10
CA ASN A 37 -6.09 -8.75 5.69
C ASN A 37 -5.02 -9.14 6.74
N ARG A 38 -4.63 -8.22 7.62
CA ARG A 38 -3.60 -8.38 8.67
C ARG A 38 -4.16 -8.00 10.06
N PRO A 39 -5.31 -8.55 10.53
CA PRO A 39 -6.02 -8.05 11.71
C PRO A 39 -5.29 -8.30 13.04
N ASN A 40 -4.44 -9.33 13.08
CA ASN A 40 -3.72 -9.74 14.29
C ASN A 40 -2.42 -8.98 14.52
N GLU A 41 -1.96 -8.18 13.54
CA GLU A 41 -0.74 -7.41 13.67
C GLU A 41 -0.96 -6.16 14.54
N PRO A 42 0.07 -5.67 15.26
CA PRO A 42 -0.05 -4.46 16.03
C PRO A 42 -0.11 -3.22 15.13
N PHE A 43 -0.75 -2.19 15.66
CA PHE A 43 -0.63 -0.80 15.18
C PHE A 43 0.84 -0.35 15.16
N TYR A 44 1.21 0.44 14.15
CA TYR A 44 2.57 0.98 14.10
C TYR A 44 2.72 2.03 15.22
N LYS A 45 3.88 2.10 15.86
CA LYS A 45 4.12 3.11 16.91
C LYS A 45 4.82 4.36 16.40
N LYS A 46 5.40 4.27 15.21
CA LYS A 46 6.21 5.31 14.55
C LYS A 46 6.07 5.17 13.04
N LEU A 47 6.21 6.28 12.32
CA LEU A 47 6.17 6.28 10.86
C LEU A 47 7.23 5.36 10.26
N ASP A 48 8.44 5.34 10.82
CA ASP A 48 9.54 4.50 10.34
C ASP A 48 9.17 3.02 10.29
N MET A 49 8.36 2.53 11.26
CA MET A 49 7.89 1.15 11.25
C MET A 49 6.94 0.85 10.09
N ALA A 50 6.09 1.81 9.73
CA ALA A 50 5.22 1.69 8.57
C ALA A 50 6.03 1.76 7.27
N VAL A 51 7.04 2.64 7.19
CA VAL A 51 7.95 2.74 6.03
C VAL A 51 8.72 1.44 5.84
N ASP A 52 9.28 0.87 6.89
CA ASP A 52 10.01 -0.41 6.84
C ASP A 52 9.12 -1.56 6.37
N ASP A 53 7.87 -1.61 6.84
CA ASP A 53 6.92 -2.64 6.45
C ASP A 53 6.49 -2.49 4.97
N ILE A 54 6.19 -1.27 4.54
CA ILE A 54 5.90 -0.96 3.12
C ILE A 54 7.10 -1.34 2.23
N ALA A 55 8.32 -0.97 2.64
CA ALA A 55 9.54 -1.27 1.90
C ALA A 55 9.75 -2.79 1.79
N LYS A 56 9.53 -3.54 2.88
CA LYS A 56 9.56 -5.00 2.86
C LYS A 56 8.52 -5.58 1.90
N CYS A 57 7.27 -5.13 1.97
CA CYS A 57 6.22 -5.56 1.04
C CYS A 57 6.63 -5.33 -0.41
N ILE A 58 7.07 -4.13 -0.76
CA ILE A 58 7.49 -3.79 -2.13
C ILE A 58 8.69 -4.64 -2.56
N SER A 59 9.68 -4.84 -1.68
CA SER A 59 10.87 -5.63 -1.97
C SER A 59 10.60 -7.13 -2.18
N SER A 60 9.43 -7.62 -1.75
CA SER A 60 9.03 -9.02 -1.98
C SER A 60 8.55 -9.29 -3.41
N TYR A 61 8.31 -8.24 -4.21
CA TYR A 61 7.93 -8.37 -5.60
C TYR A 61 9.17 -8.45 -6.50
N GLU A 62 9.18 -9.41 -7.44
CA GLU A 62 10.16 -9.43 -8.53
C GLU A 62 9.81 -8.33 -9.54
N LEU A 63 10.44 -7.17 -9.39
CA LEU A 63 10.22 -6.00 -10.24
C LEU A 63 11.18 -6.05 -11.44
N ASN A 64 10.68 -6.59 -12.56
CA ASN A 64 11.41 -6.63 -13.83
C ASN A 64 11.34 -5.32 -14.62
N GLU A 65 10.50 -4.37 -14.18
CA GLU A 65 10.25 -3.09 -14.83
C GLU A 65 10.21 -1.94 -13.80
N GLY A 66 10.26 -0.70 -14.27
CA GLY A 66 10.15 0.48 -13.41
C GLY A 66 8.79 0.53 -12.70
N TYR A 67 8.80 0.93 -11.42
CA TYR A 67 7.59 1.06 -10.62
C TYR A 67 7.39 2.49 -10.13
N ALA A 68 6.13 2.81 -9.82
CA ALA A 68 5.73 4.05 -9.17
C ALA A 68 4.99 3.72 -7.87
N ILE A 69 5.13 4.59 -6.87
CA ILE A 69 4.38 4.55 -5.62
C ILE A 69 3.37 5.69 -5.64
N PHE A 70 2.11 5.36 -5.37
CA PHE A 70 1.02 6.30 -5.21
C PHE A 70 0.49 6.25 -3.78
N ALA A 71 0.43 7.39 -3.12
CA ALA A 71 -0.16 7.55 -1.80
C ALA A 71 -1.09 8.77 -1.83
N HIS A 72 -2.27 8.64 -1.24
CA HIS A 72 -3.24 9.74 -1.20
C HIS A 72 -3.33 10.30 0.22
N SER A 73 -3.05 11.59 0.38
CA SER A 73 -3.14 12.30 1.67
C SER A 73 -2.16 11.74 2.71
N MET A 74 -2.59 11.49 3.95
CA MET A 74 -1.72 11.11 5.07
C MET A 74 -1.67 9.58 5.26
N VAL A 75 -0.45 9.01 5.29
CA VAL A 75 -0.20 7.68 5.85
C VAL A 75 -0.31 7.81 7.37
N VAL A 76 -1.52 7.62 7.92
CA VAL A 76 -1.71 7.68 9.38
C VAL A 76 -1.28 6.37 9.99
N VAL A 77 -0.31 6.50 10.89
CA VAL A 77 0.06 5.53 11.91
C VAL A 77 -1.00 5.62 13.01
N CYS A 78 -1.97 4.72 13.02
CA CYS A 78 -2.81 4.48 14.20
C CYS A 78 -2.05 3.56 15.16
#